data_AF-V5H457-F1
#
_entry.id   AF-V5H457-F1
#
_cell.length_a   1.000
_cell.length_b   1.000
_cell.length_c   1.000
_cell.angle_alpha   90.00
_cell.angle_beta   90.00
_cell.angle_gamma   90.00
#
_symmetry.space_group_name_H-M   'P 1'
#
loop_
_entity.id
_entity.type
_entity.pdbx_description
1 polymer ?
#
loop_
_entity_poly.entity_id
_entity_poly.type
_entity_poly.pdbx_seq_one_letter_code
_entity_poly.pdbx_strand_id
1 'polypeptide(L)'
;LTLKKLTEKKSVLDKSKYTVINCKPVIVNSNGGKVITSIDVSFKNDLKLTDDAPQSWLVDLPDSTWSCVPKNGSNLKNINLVISVPLERDAKDNFADIVFSLVTCTRETCLPKSFIVRLPVAYSKDA
;
A
#
# COMPACT_ATOMS: atom_id res chain seq x y z
N LEU A 1 21.08 34.06 -6.49
CA LEU A 1 19.91 33.26 -6.06
C LEU A 1 20.33 31.79 -6.04
N THR A 2 20.72 31.28 -4.88
CA THR A 2 21.18 29.90 -4.75
C THR A 2 19.99 29.04 -4.32
N LEU A 3 19.43 28.27 -5.25
CA LEU A 3 18.38 27.31 -4.95
C LEU A 3 18.97 26.18 -4.11
N LYS A 4 18.72 26.20 -2.80
CA LYS A 4 18.99 25.07 -1.91
C LYS A 4 18.06 23.93 -2.36
N LYS A 5 18.66 22.89 -2.93
CA LYS A 5 17.99 21.61 -3.20
C LYS A 5 17.43 21.13 -1.85
N LEU A 6 16.11 21.23 -1.69
CA LEU A 6 15.39 20.58 -0.60
C LEU A 6 15.58 19.08 -0.82
N THR A 7 16.55 18.50 -0.13
CA THR A 7 16.67 17.06 0.00
C THR A 7 15.44 16.62 0.78
N GLU A 8 14.41 16.18 0.06
CA GLU A 8 13.28 15.47 0.65
C GLU A 8 13.86 14.31 1.46
N LYS A 9 13.91 14.46 2.78
CA LYS A 9 14.07 13.31 3.68
C LYS A 9 12.84 12.44 3.44
N LYS A 10 12.93 11.48 2.52
CA LYS A 10 11.98 10.37 2.42
C LYS A 10 11.94 9.74 3.81
N SER A 11 10.93 10.07 4.61
CA SER A 11 10.70 9.46 5.90
C SER A 11 10.44 7.99 5.60
N VAL A 12 11.44 7.15 5.81
CA VAL A 12 11.29 5.71 5.66
C VAL A 12 10.24 5.30 6.69
N LEU A 13 9.10 4.78 6.20
CA LEU A 13 8.04 4.29 7.07
C LEU A 13 8.62 3.18 7.95
N ASP A 14 8.55 3.36 9.27
CA ASP A 14 8.96 2.33 10.23
C ASP A 14 7.91 1.20 10.27
N LYS A 15 8.11 0.19 9.43
CA LYS A 15 7.20 -0.95 9.27
C LYS A 15 7.16 -1.90 10.47
N SER A 16 8.09 -1.79 11.42
CA SER A 16 8.18 -2.70 12.59
C SER A 16 6.96 -2.65 13.51
N LYS A 17 6.19 -1.55 13.45
CA LYS A 17 5.01 -1.30 14.29
C LYS A 17 3.70 -1.80 13.67
N TYR A 18 3.75 -2.27 12.43
CA TYR A 18 2.55 -2.64 11.68
C TYR A 18 2.37 -4.15 11.70
N THR A 19 1.12 -4.60 11.86
CA THR A 19 0.78 -5.97 11.48
C THR A 19 0.80 -6.08 9.96
N VAL A 20 1.57 -7.03 9.41
CA VAL A 20 1.68 -7.25 7.97
C VAL A 20 0.82 -8.44 7.55
N ILE A 21 -0.14 -8.20 6.67
CA ILE A 21 -1.01 -9.20 6.04
C ILE A 21 -0.43 -9.49 4.66
N ASN A 22 0.04 -10.71 4.43
CA ASN A 22 0.63 -11.10 3.15
C ASN A 22 -0.45 -11.65 2.20
N CYS A 23 -0.58 -11.04 1.02
CA CYS A 23 -1.38 -11.58 -0.07
C CYS A 23 -0.66 -12.75 -0.76
N LYS A 24 -1.41 -13.50 -1.58
CA LYS A 24 -0.79 -14.42 -2.53
C LYS A 24 0.03 -13.64 -3.55
N PRO A 25 1.19 -14.15 -3.98
CA PRO A 25 1.98 -13.49 -5.02
C PRO A 25 1.19 -13.35 -6.32
N VAL A 26 1.31 -12.19 -6.96
CA VAL A 26 0.85 -11.97 -8.33
C VAL A 26 1.99 -12.26 -9.28
N ILE A 27 1.73 -13.09 -10.29
CA ILE A 27 2.73 -13.40 -11.31
C ILE A 27 2.73 -12.28 -12.35
N VAL A 28 3.91 -11.76 -12.67
CA VAL A 28 4.11 -10.74 -13.71
C VAL A 28 5.21 -11.17 -14.66
N ASN A 29 5.18 -10.63 -15.88
CA ASN A 29 6.24 -10.90 -16.85
C ASN A 29 7.60 -10.36 -16.34
N SER A 30 8.70 -11.07 -16.62
CA SER A 30 10.07 -10.61 -16.29
C SER A 30 10.43 -9.25 -16.92
N ASN A 31 9.73 -8.82 -17.98
CA ASN A 31 9.85 -7.49 -18.58
C ASN A 31 8.99 -6.42 -17.87
N GLY A 32 8.49 -6.71 -16.68
CA GLY A 32 7.62 -5.82 -15.93
C GLY A 32 6.19 -5.81 -16.47
N GLY A 33 5.38 -4.86 -16.00
CA GLY A 33 4.00 -4.76 -16.42
C GLY A 33 3.14 -3.92 -15.49
N LYS A 34 1.83 -4.16 -15.53
CA LYS A 34 0.87 -3.49 -14.66
C LYS A 34 0.05 -4.52 -13.90
N VAL A 35 -0.02 -4.35 -12.59
CA VAL A 35 -0.92 -5.09 -11.72
C VAL A 35 -2.11 -4.20 -11.43
N ILE A 36 -3.31 -4.64 -11.84
CA ILE A 36 -4.57 -3.98 -11.52
C ILE A 36 -5.19 -4.75 -10.36
N THR A 37 -5.39 -4.09 -9.23
CA THR A 37 -5.93 -4.72 -8.02
C THR A 37 -6.98 -3.85 -7.37
N SER A 38 -7.99 -4.48 -6.79
CA SER A 38 -8.96 -3.85 -5.90
C SER A 38 -8.74 -4.33 -4.47
N ILE A 39 -8.94 -3.45 -3.49
CA ILE A 39 -8.88 -3.78 -2.07
C ILE A 39 -10.20 -3.36 -1.42
N ASP A 40 -10.84 -4.34 -0.78
CA ASP A 40 -12.06 -4.14 0.00
C ASP A 40 -11.77 -4.41 1.49
N VAL A 41 -12.00 -3.41 2.32
CA VAL A 41 -11.85 -3.51 3.77
C VAL A 41 -13.19 -3.88 4.38
N SER A 42 -13.26 -5.05 5.03
CA SER A 42 -14.43 -5.50 5.78
C SER A 42 -14.13 -5.60 7.26
N PHE A 43 -15.14 -5.33 8.08
CA PHE A 43 -15.05 -5.34 9.53
C PHE A 43 -15.92 -6.46 10.12
N LYS A 44 -15.49 -7.01 11.26
CA LYS A 44 -16.19 -8.09 11.98
C LYS A 44 -16.49 -7.65 13.42
N ASN A 45 -17.38 -8.37 14.10
CA ASN A 45 -17.69 -8.21 15.54
C ASN A 45 -18.08 -6.77 15.92
N ASP A 46 -19.06 -6.21 15.21
CA ASP A 46 -19.58 -4.84 15.39
C ASP A 46 -18.56 -3.70 15.21
N LEU A 47 -17.34 -4.02 14.79
CA LEU A 47 -16.34 -3.01 14.47
C LEU A 47 -16.79 -2.25 13.22
N LYS A 48 -16.70 -0.92 13.27
CA LYS A 48 -17.03 -0.04 12.15
C LYS A 48 -16.03 1.10 12.05
N LEU A 49 -16.05 1.77 10.90
CA LEU A 49 -15.43 3.09 10.78
C LEU A 49 -16.31 4.12 11.52
N THR A 50 -15.70 5.22 11.92
CA THR A 50 -16.42 6.40 12.36
C THR A 50 -16.28 7.47 11.28
N ASP A 51 -17.40 8.07 10.88
CA ASP A 51 -17.47 9.01 9.76
C ASP A 51 -16.63 10.27 10.03
N ASP A 52 -16.43 10.62 11.30
CA ASP A 52 -15.70 11.82 11.73
C ASP A 52 -14.20 11.60 11.94
N ALA A 53 -13.69 10.36 11.90
CA ALA A 53 -12.26 10.11 12.10
C ALA A 53 -11.51 10.02 10.76
N PRO A 54 -10.28 10.56 10.71
CA PRO A 54 -9.47 10.47 9.52
C PRO A 54 -9.12 9.00 9.24
N GLN A 55 -9.63 8.49 8.13
CA GLN A 55 -9.23 7.21 7.55
C GLN A 55 -8.25 7.50 6.42
N SER A 56 -7.15 6.77 6.37
CA SER A 56 -6.22 6.91 5.26
C SER A 56 -5.54 5.61 4.89
N TRP A 57 -5.12 5.58 3.63
CA TRP A 57 -4.23 4.56 3.11
C TRP A 57 -3.21 5.20 2.17
N LEU A 58 -2.04 4.58 2.07
CA LEU A 58 -1.01 4.95 1.11
C LEU A 58 -0.31 3.71 0.56
N VAL A 59 0.25 3.83 -0.63
CA VAL A 59 1.05 2.79 -1.26
C VAL A 59 2.52 3.15 -1.06
N ASP A 60 3.22 2.34 -0.29
CA ASP A 60 4.66 2.39 -0.11
C ASP A 60 5.31 1.40 -1.09
N LEU A 61 6.00 1.96 -2.08
CA LEU A 61 6.67 1.22 -3.13
C LEU A 61 8.15 1.01 -2.78
N PRO A 62 8.78 -0.10 -3.21
CA PRO A 62 10.18 -0.39 -2.94
C PRO A 62 11.13 0.75 -3.26
N ASP A 63 10.96 1.33 -4.45
CA ASP A 63 11.82 2.38 -4.96
C ASP A 63 11.11 3.19 -6.06
N SER A 64 11.86 4.04 -6.75
CA SER A 64 11.36 4.95 -7.79
C SER A 64 11.08 4.29 -9.15
N THR A 65 11.50 3.04 -9.35
CA THR A 65 11.24 2.29 -10.61
C THR A 65 9.80 1.75 -10.65
N TRP A 66 9.18 1.59 -9.48
CA TRP A 66 7.77 1.28 -9.34
C TRP A 66 6.92 2.55 -9.40
N SER A 67 5.68 2.44 -9.86
CA SER A 67 4.69 3.50 -9.72
C SER A 67 3.32 2.94 -9.38
N CYS A 68 2.47 3.75 -8.76
CA CYS A 68 1.09 3.37 -8.45
C CYS A 68 0.17 4.57 -8.64
N VAL A 69 -1.03 4.32 -9.16
CA VAL A 69 -2.11 5.29 -9.24
C VAL A 69 -3.41 4.64 -8.73
N PRO A 70 -4.07 5.21 -7.71
CA PRO A 70 -3.61 6.30 -6.84
C PRO A 70 -2.47 5.86 -5.89
N LYS A 71 -1.70 6.82 -5.34
CA LYS A 71 -0.68 6.53 -4.32
C LYS A 71 -1.17 6.61 -2.89
N ASN A 72 -2.31 7.27 -2.66
CA ASN A 72 -2.93 7.41 -1.35
C ASN A 72 -4.40 7.76 -1.53
N GLY A 73 -5.15 7.67 -0.44
CA GLY A 73 -6.52 8.10 -0.38
C GLY A 73 -7.08 8.03 1.04
N SER A 74 -8.29 8.55 1.20
CA SER A 74 -9.07 8.46 2.44
C SER A 74 -10.34 7.62 2.28
N ASN A 75 -10.78 7.40 1.04
CA ASN A 75 -11.91 6.53 0.77
C ASN A 75 -11.47 5.06 0.86
N LEU A 76 -12.10 4.31 1.75
CA LEU A 76 -11.85 2.88 1.95
C LEU A 76 -12.80 1.97 1.16
N LYS A 77 -13.80 2.54 0.48
CA LYS A 77 -14.69 1.80 -0.43
C LYS A 77 -14.06 1.73 -1.81
N ASN A 78 -13.95 0.52 -2.36
CA ASN A 78 -13.51 0.26 -3.73
C ASN A 78 -12.13 0.88 -4.03
N ILE A 79 -11.11 0.53 -3.25
CA ILE A 79 -9.75 1.01 -3.49
C ILE A 79 -9.20 0.30 -4.72
N ASN A 80 -9.22 0.98 -5.87
CA ASN A 80 -8.69 0.46 -7.12
C ASN A 80 -7.29 1.02 -7.36
N LEU A 81 -6.30 0.14 -7.50
CA LEU A 81 -4.90 0.49 -7.69
C LEU A 81 -4.39 -0.07 -9.01
N VAL A 82 -3.63 0.75 -9.74
CA VAL A 82 -2.82 0.32 -10.87
C VAL A 82 -1.36 0.49 -10.51
N ILE A 83 -0.68 -0.62 -10.25
CA ILE A 83 0.73 -0.66 -9.87
C ILE A 83 1.54 -1.02 -11.11
N SER A 84 2.40 -0.12 -11.57
CA SER A 84 3.39 -0.43 -12.60
C SER A 84 4.62 -1.05 -11.94
N VAL A 85 4.92 -2.26 -12.37
CA VAL A 85 6.01 -3.09 -11.89
C VAL A 85 7.17 -2.99 -12.88
N PRO A 86 8.40 -2.70 -12.43
CA PRO A 86 9.56 -2.61 -13.30
C PRO A 86 9.96 -3.99 -13.81
N LEU A 87 10.93 -4.00 -14.73
CA LEU A 87 11.58 -5.23 -15.17
C LEU A 87 12.26 -5.91 -13.97
N GLU A 88 12.34 -7.23 -14.01
CA GLU A 88 12.94 -8.05 -12.95
C GLU A 88 14.37 -7.60 -12.60
N ARG A 89 15.17 -7.28 -13.63
CA ARG A 89 16.56 -6.82 -13.45
C ARG A 89 16.69 -5.46 -12.78
N ASP A 90 15.64 -4.65 -12.78
CA ASP A 90 15.63 -3.29 -12.23
C ASP A 90 14.97 -3.25 -10.83
N ALA A 91 14.30 -4.34 -10.43
CA ALA A 91 13.58 -4.45 -9.17
C ALA A 91 14.53 -4.71 -7.99
N LYS A 92 14.51 -3.83 -6.98
CA LYS A 92 15.28 -4.03 -5.73
C LYS A 92 14.57 -4.92 -4.72
N ASP A 93 13.24 -4.85 -4.71
CA ASP A 93 12.35 -5.75 -3.98
C ASP A 93 11.19 -6.15 -4.90
N ASN A 94 10.46 -7.17 -4.49
CA ASN A 94 9.40 -7.80 -5.26
C ASN A 94 8.02 -7.68 -4.57
N PHE A 95 7.74 -6.59 -3.87
CA PHE A 95 6.43 -6.39 -3.26
C PHE A 95 6.04 -4.91 -3.19
N ALA A 96 4.75 -4.63 -3.22
CA ALA A 96 4.20 -3.33 -2.89
C ALA A 96 3.46 -3.41 -1.55
N ASP A 97 3.64 -2.41 -0.68
CA ASP A 97 2.95 -2.35 0.59
C ASP A 97 1.84 -1.30 0.53
N ILE A 98 0.61 -1.70 0.86
CA ILE A 98 -0.51 -0.78 1.06
C ILE A 98 -0.69 -0.61 2.56
N VAL A 99 -0.38 0.58 3.04
CA VAL A 99 -0.35 0.93 4.45
C VAL A 99 -1.69 1.56 4.80
N PHE A 100 -2.41 0.96 5.74
CA PHE A 100 -3.68 1.46 6.25
C PHE A 100 -3.47 2.10 7.62
N SER A 101 -4.06 3.28 7.81
CA SER A 101 -4.17 3.96 9.09
C SER A 101 -5.62 4.32 9.32
N LEU A 102 -6.29 3.51 10.14
CA LEU A 102 -7.72 3.59 10.38
C LEU A 102 -8.03 3.94 11.82
N VAL A 103 -9.20 4.50 12.05
CA VAL A 103 -9.81 4.58 13.39
C VAL A 103 -11.07 3.74 13.37
N THR A 104 -11.07 2.68 14.16
CA THR A 104 -12.16 1.71 14.21
C THR A 104 -12.87 1.78 15.56
N CYS A 105 -14.19 1.73 15.56
CA CYS A 105 -15.01 1.85 16.76
C CYS A 105 -15.89 0.63 16.96
N THR A 106 -16.06 0.26 18.23
CA THR A 106 -17.14 -0.60 18.72
C THR A 106 -18.27 0.29 19.28
N ARG A 107 -19.25 -0.27 19.99
CA ARG A 107 -20.27 0.52 20.69
C ARG A 107 -19.70 1.38 21.82
N GLU A 108 -18.59 0.96 22.41
CA GLU A 108 -18.07 1.54 23.65
C GLU A 108 -16.76 2.30 23.46
N THR A 109 -15.96 1.91 22.46
CA THR A 109 -14.58 2.42 22.31
C THR A 109 -14.18 2.59 20.85
N CYS A 110 -13.35 3.61 20.59
CA CYS A 110 -12.68 3.84 19.31
C CYS A 110 -11.18 3.67 19.49
N LEU A 111 -10.56 2.84 18.64
CA LEU A 111 -9.14 2.55 18.68
C LEU A 111 -8.51 2.74 17.29
N PRO A 112 -7.36 3.42 17.21
CA PRO A 112 -6.54 3.42 16.00
C PRO A 112 -6.10 2.00 15.63
N LYS A 113 -6.15 1.68 14.34
CA LYS A 113 -5.65 0.44 13.76
C LYS A 113 -4.78 0.76 12.56
N SER A 114 -3.53 0.31 12.63
CA SER A 114 -2.57 0.44 11.55
C SER A 114 -2.06 -0.93 11.13
N PHE A 115 -2.13 -1.22 9.85
CA PHE A 115 -1.69 -2.49 9.29
C PHE A 115 -1.19 -2.29 7.86
N ILE A 116 -0.43 -3.25 7.36
CA ILE A 116 0.08 -3.28 6.00
C ILE A 116 -0.52 -4.47 5.29
N VAL A 117 -1.07 -4.24 4.10
CA VAL A 117 -1.38 -5.30 3.14
C VAL A 117 -0.22 -5.36 2.16
N ARG A 118 0.56 -6.45 2.22
CA ARG A 118 1.69 -6.67 1.32
C ARG A 118 1.24 -7.46 0.12
N LEU A 119 1.50 -6.91 -1.07
CA LEU A 119 1.26 -7.57 -2.35
C LEU A 119 2.60 -8.06 -2.93
N PRO A 120 2.95 -9.34 -2.78
CA PRO A 120 4.15 -9.89 -3.39
C PRO A 120 3.95 -10.03 -4.90
N VAL A 121 5.06 -9.93 -5.61
CA VAL A 121 5.17 -10.08 -7.05
C VAL A 121 6.19 -11.18 -7.34
N ALA A 122 5.81 -12.12 -8.20
CA ALA A 122 6.69 -13.17 -8.69
C ALA A 122 6.90 -12.95 -10.20
N TYR A 123 8.16 -12.80 -10.61
CA TYR A 123 8.50 -12.66 -12.01
C TYR A 123 8.51 -14.04 -12.70
N SER A 124 7.99 -14.08 -13.93
CA SER A 124 8.04 -15.25 -14.80
C SER A 124 8.22 -14.82 -16.25
N LYS A 125 8.96 -15.59 -17.04
CA LYS A 125 9.10 -15.34 -18.48
C LYS A 125 7.85 -15.73 -19.28
N ASP A 126 7.02 -16.60 -18.69
CA ASP A 126 5.86 -17.21 -19.34
C ASP A 126 4.53 -16.55 -18.93
N ALA A 127 4.60 -15.45 -18.18
CA ALA A 127 3.45 -14.67 -17.71
C ALA A 127 2.98 -13.63 -18.71
#